data_AF-F0BGC7-F1
#
_entry.id   AF-F0BGC7-F1
#
_cell.length_a   1.000
_cell.length_b   1.000
_cell.length_c   1.000
_cell.angle_alpha   90.00
_cell.angle_beta   90.00
_cell.angle_gamma   90.00
#
_symmetry.space_group_name_H-M   'P 1'
#
loop_
_entity.id
_entity.type
_entity.pdbx_description
1 polymer ?
#
loop_
_entity_poly.entity_id
_entity_poly.type
_entity_poly.pdbx_seq_one_letter_code
_entity_poly.pdbx_strand_id
1 'polypeptide(L)' 'EQDGLQWYCPQCNHKLYEAMFPLGNIETDFPPVFDHFYRSLALRTCTQCGHLHPAPERYAAVQA' A
#
# COMPACT_ATOMS: atom_id res chain seq x y z
N GLU A 1 -11.26 -18.92 1.18
CA GLU A 1 -11.68 -17.56 0.78
C GLU A 1 -10.45 -16.70 0.52
N GLN A 2 -10.60 -15.55 -0.16
CA GLN A 2 -9.50 -14.60 -0.39
C GLN A 2 -9.93 -13.24 0.15
N ASP A 3 -9.10 -12.65 0.99
CA ASP A 3 -9.28 -11.32 1.55
C ASP A 3 -8.50 -10.29 0.74
N GLY A 4 -8.95 -9.04 0.80
CA GLY A 4 -8.41 -7.94 0.01
C GLY A 4 -8.01 -6.74 0.86
N LEU A 5 -6.80 -6.22 0.64
CA LEU A 5 -6.40 -4.92 1.15
C LEU A 5 -6.29 -3.93 -0.01
N GLN A 6 -6.84 -2.72 0.19
CA GLN A 6 -6.89 -1.66 -0.81
C GLN A 6 -6.35 -0.35 -0.25
N TRP A 7 -5.68 0.40 -1.11
CA TRP A 7 -5.21 1.76 -0.82
C TRP A 7 -5.82 2.75 -1.78
N TYR A 8 -6.11 3.94 -1.25
CA TYR A 8 -6.72 5.03 -2.00
C TYR A 8 -5.91 6.30 -1.83
N CYS A 9 -5.89 7.13 -2.87
CA CYS A 9 -5.24 8.43 -2.83
C CYS A 9 -5.95 9.34 -1.82
N PRO A 10 -5.26 9.94 -0.84
CA PRO A 10 -5.89 10.82 0.15
C PRO A 10 -6.35 12.15 -0.46
N GLN A 11 -5.88 12.53 -1.65
CA GLN A 11 -6.30 13.78 -2.31
C GLN A 11 -7.52 13.64 -3.21
N CYS A 12 -7.62 12.57 -4.00
CA CYS A 12 -8.68 12.42 -5.01
C CYS A 12 -9.48 11.12 -4.88
N ASN A 13 -9.21 10.30 -3.86
CA ASN A 13 -9.84 9.00 -3.61
C ASN A 13 -9.72 7.98 -4.75
N HIS A 14 -8.73 8.14 -5.64
CA HIS A 14 -8.42 7.15 -6.66
C HIS A 14 -7.83 5.89 -6.03
N LYS A 15 -8.28 4.69 -6.43
CA LYS A 15 -7.68 3.43 -5.97
C LYS A 15 -6.24 3.36 -6.49
N LEU A 16 -5.28 3.20 -5.58
CA LEU A 16 -3.86 3.11 -5.89
C LEU A 16 -3.43 1.67 -6.12
N TYR A 17 -3.86 0.79 -5.22
CA TYR A 17 -3.41 -0.60 -5.20
C TYR A 17 -4.45 -1.49 -4.51
N GLU A 18 -4.48 -2.75 -4.92
CA GLU A 18 -5.27 -3.81 -4.34
C GLU A 18 -4.43 -5.09 -4.33
N ALA A 19 -4.43 -5.78 -3.19
CA ALA A 19 -3.84 -7.11 -3.05
C ALA A 19 -4.90 -8.06 -2.52
N MET A 20 -5.06 -9.19 -3.21
CA MET A 20 -5.90 -10.31 -2.78
C MET A 20 -5.01 -11.46 -2.32
N PHE A 21 -5.27 -12.02 -1.14
CA PHE A 21 -4.47 -13.09 -0.56
C PHE A 21 -5.30 -13.98 0.38
N PRO A 22 -4.93 -15.26 0.57
CA PRO A 22 -5.56 -16.09 1.58
C PRO A 22 -5.20 -15.57 2.98
N LEU A 23 -6.20 -15.33 3.82
CA LEU A 23 -5.99 -14.88 5.20
C LEU A 23 -6.06 -16.06 6.16
N GLY A 24 -4.93 -16.39 6.79
CA GLY A 24 -4.85 -17.38 7.86
C GLY A 24 -4.50 -16.76 9.21
N ASN A 25 -3.55 -15.83 9.23
CA ASN A 25 -3.12 -15.10 10.42
C ASN A 25 -2.77 -13.64 10.07
N ILE A 26 -3.56 -12.70 10.60
CA ILE A 26 -3.41 -11.26 10.36
C ILE A 26 -2.01 -10.75 10.73
N GLU A 27 -1.41 -11.27 11.81
CA GLU A 27 -0.12 -10.80 12.30
C GLU A 27 1.05 -11.15 11.36
N THR A 28 0.91 -12.23 10.58
CA THR A 28 1.94 -12.69 9.65
C THR A 28 1.63 -12.35 8.20
N ASP A 29 0.35 -12.32 7.84
CA ASP A 29 -0.08 -12.24 6.44
C ASP A 29 -0.21 -10.79 5.96
N PHE A 30 -0.54 -9.85 6.86
CA PHE A 30 -0.67 -8.43 6.49
C PHE A 30 0.68 -7.71 6.32
N PRO A 31 1.70 -7.90 7.20
CA PRO A 31 2.98 -7.22 7.06
C PRO A 31 3.66 -7.33 5.68
N PRO A 32 3.74 -8.50 5.01
CA PRO A 32 4.35 -8.57 3.68
C PRO A 32 3.57 -7.77 2.63
N VAL A 33 2.24 -7.70 2.72
CA VAL A 33 1.40 -6.89 1.83
C VAL A 33 1.63 -5.39 2.08
N PHE A 34 1.72 -4.99 3.35
CA PHE A 34 2.09 -3.63 3.73
C PHE A 34 3.48 -3.24 3.22
N ASP A 35 4.46 -4.12 3.37
CA ASP A 35 5.82 -3.89 2.89
C ASP A 35 5.87 -3.69 1.37
N HIS A 36 5.11 -4.50 0.62
CA HIS A 36 5.02 -4.35 -0.83
C HIS A 36 4.48 -2.98 -1.26
N PHE A 37 3.39 -2.53 -0.63
CA PHE A 37 2.82 -1.22 -0.92
C PHE A 37 3.72 -0.08 -0.44
N TYR A 38 4.12 -0.07 0.84
CA TYR A 38 4.80 1.09 1.44
C TYR A 38 6.22 1.32 0.91
N ARG A 39 6.91 0.26 0.44
CA ARG A 39 8.25 0.36 -0.16
C ARG A 39 8.25 0.72 -1.64
N SER A 40 7.10 0.69 -2.31
CA SER A 40 7.00 1.01 -3.75
C SER A 40 6.50 2.44 -3.97
N LEU A 41 7.39 3.32 -4.45
CA LEU A 41 7.00 4.66 -4.88
C LEU A 41 5.97 4.60 -6.03
N ALA A 42 6.11 3.64 -6.94
CA ALA A 42 5.20 3.48 -8.06
C ALA A 42 3.77 3.15 -7.60
N LEU A 43 3.61 2.22 -6.65
CA LEU A 43 2.28 1.86 -6.11
C LEU A 43 1.68 2.97 -5.25
N ARG A 44 2.51 3.80 -4.62
CA ARG A 44 2.07 4.91 -3.78
C ARG A 44 1.80 6.19 -4.56
N THR A 45 2.31 6.32 -5.79
CA THR A 45 2.12 7.52 -6.60
C THR A 45 0.80 7.42 -7.34
N CYS A 46 -0.11 8.35 -7.06
CA CYS A 46 -1.41 8.38 -7.71
C CYS A 46 -1.27 8.67 -9.20
N THR A 47 -1.75 7.76 -10.03
CA THR A 47 -1.77 7.90 -11.50
C THR A 47 -2.75 8.96 -12.00
N GLN A 48 -3.72 9.38 -11.16
CA GLN A 48 -4.72 10.38 -11.52
C GLN A 48 -4.28 11.82 -11.22
N CYS A 49 -3.64 12.06 -10.07
CA CYS A 49 -3.28 13.42 -9.63
C CYS A 49 -1.79 13.62 -9.31
N GLY A 50 -0.96 12.58 -9.39
CA GLY A 50 0.47 12.64 -9.09
C GLY A 50 0.81 12.65 -7.60
N HIS A 51 -0.18 12.71 -6.70
CA HIS A 51 0.08 12.72 -5.25
C HIS A 51 0.75 11.42 -4.78
N LEU A 52 1.84 11.55 -4.02
CA LEU A 52 2.49 10.43 -3.37
C LEU A 52 1.81 10.13 -2.03
N HIS A 53 1.16 8.97 -1.92
CA HIS A 53 0.57 8.50 -0.68
C HIS A 53 1.65 8.42 0.43
N PRO A 54 1.41 8.96 1.64
CA PRO A 54 2.38 8.92 2.72
C PRO A 54 2.68 7.48 3.15
N ALA A 55 3.85 7.23 3.72
CA ALA A 55 4.16 5.96 4.38
C ALA A 55 4.50 6.19 5.85
N PRO A 56 4.20 5.21 6.71
CA PRO A 56 4.65 5.24 8.10
C PRO A 56 6.17 5.43 8.21
N GLU A 57 6.62 6.02 9.31
CA GLU A 57 8.03 6.37 9.56
C GLU A 57 8.99 5.19 9.37
N ARG A 58 8.58 3.98 9.76
CA ARG A 58 9.39 2.76 9.56
C ARG A 58 9.74 2.45 8.09
N TYR A 59 9.04 3.07 7.14
CA TYR A 59 9.29 2.96 5.69
C TYR A 59 9.91 4.22 5.08
N ALA A 60 10.12 5.28 5.86
CA ALA A 60 10.70 6.54 5.40
C ALA A 60 12.17 6.40 4.99
N ALA A 61 12.89 5.39 5.52
CA ALA A 61 14.32 5.19 5.31
C ALA A 61 14.72 4.65 3.92
N VAL A 62 13.77 4.47 2.98
CA VAL A 62 14.07 3.98 1.60
C VAL A 62 14.06 5.10 0.56
N GLN A 63 14.09 6.37 0.99
CA GLN A 63 14.23 7.53 0.10
C GLN A 63 15.67 8.05 0.15
N ALA A 64 16.56 7.42 -0.61
CA ALA A 64 17.89 7.94 -0.94
C ALA A 64 17.99 8.12 -2.46
#